data_AF-A0A927M5T3-F1
#
_entry.id   AF-A0A927M5T3-F1
#
_cell.length_a   1.000
_cell.length_b   1.000
_cell.length_c   1.000
_cell.angle_alpha   90.00
_cell.angle_beta   90.00
_cell.angle_gamma   90.00
#
_symmetry.space_group_name_H-M   'P 1'
#
loop_
_entity.id
_entity.type
_entity.pdbx_description
1 polymer ?
#
loop_
_entity_poly.entity_id
_entity_poly.type
_entity_poly.pdbx_seq_one_letter_code
_entity_poly.pdbx_strand_id
1 'polypeptide(L)'
;MTGRDDERFASGHEPGGRAGQRRERRYQRLLLLYPRWYREERGAEMLATLTQAAESGSAPPARREIGALVLGALRTRVGANMTGSPGQLWLSALRVAVLLLVAYATASSVPPAGGGLAGLLANWDLFELGAVTVGAFAVAALAQGRYRLGLVLAVAMVVLERWQGLWIGFGFLLRSDGVWLVLVATLLTLPLLRRPPAVGRQPLAWLLAIPLTLVFLPTAFSASTYLHPIYLVAVGVGLLLWSVVDVRALIGSAAILLATALSLVSHSLSQEPGGRTWTPLWLGYLGVTAVLVGIGAVRIRQQARL
;
A
#
# COMPACT_ATOMS: atom_id res chain seq x y z
N MET A 1 -44.56 17.60 67.88
CA MET A 1 -44.32 16.20 67.46
C MET A 1 -44.43 16.18 65.95
N THR A 2 -43.32 16.48 65.26
CA THR A 2 -42.30 15.55 64.72
C THR A 2 -42.67 15.09 63.31
N GLY A 3 -41.99 15.64 62.31
CA GLY A 3 -42.06 15.16 60.93
C GLY A 3 -41.75 16.22 59.88
N ARG A 4 -40.49 16.70 59.82
CA ARG A 4 -40.03 17.52 58.68
C ARG A 4 -38.51 17.72 58.57
N ASP A 5 -37.69 16.67 58.63
CA ASP A 5 -36.21 16.85 58.52
C ASP A 5 -35.44 15.88 57.59
N ASP A 6 -36.10 15.03 56.79
CA ASP A 6 -35.38 13.97 56.05
C ASP A 6 -35.05 14.22 54.55
N GLU A 7 -35.41 15.37 53.96
CA GLU A 7 -35.21 15.57 52.49
C GLU A 7 -33.87 16.23 52.08
N ARG A 8 -32.93 16.48 53.00
CA ARG A 8 -31.68 17.20 52.67
C ARG A 8 -30.48 16.33 52.23
N PHE A 9 -30.63 15.02 52.10
CA PHE A 9 -29.49 14.12 51.83
C PHE A 9 -29.30 13.62 50.39
N ALA A 10 -30.17 13.97 49.42
CA ALA A 10 -30.14 13.33 48.10
C ALA A 10 -29.72 14.21 46.92
N SER A 11 -28.89 15.25 47.13
CA SER A 11 -28.26 15.98 46.03
C SER A 11 -26.74 16.08 46.20
N GLY A 12 -26.12 14.93 46.51
CA GLY A 12 -24.72 14.70 46.17
C GLY A 12 -24.59 14.75 44.65
N HIS A 13 -24.40 15.95 44.12
CA HIS A 13 -24.16 16.20 42.71
C HIS A 13 -22.80 15.60 42.39
N GLU A 14 -22.73 14.29 42.11
CA GLU A 14 -21.48 13.58 41.89
C GLU A 14 -20.67 14.30 40.78
N PRO A 15 -19.58 15.00 41.14
CA PRO A 15 -18.78 15.72 40.15
C PRO A 15 -18.11 14.77 39.15
N GLY A 16 -18.13 13.45 39.40
CA GLY A 16 -17.69 12.40 38.50
C GLY A 16 -18.54 12.23 37.23
N GLY A 17 -19.87 12.47 37.30
CA GLY A 17 -20.77 12.16 36.18
C GLY A 17 -20.48 12.96 34.90
N ARG A 18 -20.15 14.25 35.03
CA ARG A 18 -19.86 15.12 33.86
C ARG A 18 -18.52 14.78 33.21
N ALA A 19 -17.52 14.39 34.01
CA ALA A 19 -16.21 13.98 33.49
C ALA A 19 -16.31 12.62 32.77
N GLY A 20 -17.07 11.68 33.33
CA GLY A 20 -17.38 10.39 32.70
C GLY A 20 -18.06 10.56 31.34
N GLN A 21 -19.15 11.35 31.28
CA GLN A 21 -19.87 11.63 30.03
C GLN A 21 -18.99 12.27 28.95
N ARG A 22 -18.05 13.15 29.31
CA ARG A 22 -17.10 13.74 28.35
C ARG A 22 -16.14 12.71 27.79
N ARG A 23 -15.66 11.77 28.61
CA ARG A 23 -14.78 10.67 28.18
C ARG A 23 -15.51 9.69 27.28
N GLU A 24 -16.72 9.30 27.66
CA GLU A 24 -17.57 8.40 26.87
C GLU A 24 -17.84 8.97 25.48
N ARG A 25 -18.24 10.24 25.38
CA ARG A 25 -18.44 10.92 24.08
C ARG A 25 -17.16 10.94 23.22
N ARG A 26 -15.99 11.07 23.84
CA ARG A 26 -14.71 11.01 23.13
C ARG A 26 -14.44 9.60 22.59
N TYR A 27 -14.69 8.56 23.38
CA TYR A 27 -14.54 7.17 22.92
C TYR A 27 -15.56 6.82 21.83
N GLN A 28 -16.81 7.27 21.95
CA GLN A 28 -17.80 7.13 20.87
C GLN A 28 -17.31 7.76 19.56
N ARG A 29 -16.72 8.97 19.61
CA ARG A 29 -16.10 9.62 18.44
C ARG A 29 -14.93 8.81 17.87
N LEU A 30 -14.09 8.22 18.70
CA LEU A 30 -13.00 7.34 18.24
C LEU A 30 -13.55 6.06 17.61
N LEU A 31 -14.60 5.48 18.18
CA LEU A 31 -15.27 4.31 17.61
C LEU A 31 -15.90 4.62 16.26
N LEU A 32 -16.20 5.89 15.93
CA LEU A 32 -16.67 6.24 14.58
C LEU A 32 -15.67 5.87 13.48
N LEU A 33 -14.38 5.73 13.81
CA LEU A 33 -13.36 5.25 12.89
C LEU A 33 -13.56 3.79 12.51
N TYR A 34 -14.29 2.97 13.27
CA TYR A 34 -14.57 1.59 12.89
C TYR A 34 -15.66 1.50 11.81
N PRO A 35 -15.66 0.46 10.95
CA PRO A 35 -16.76 0.18 10.03
C PRO A 35 -18.09 0.07 10.76
N ARG A 36 -19.19 0.48 10.10
CA ARG A 36 -20.53 0.48 10.71
C ARG A 36 -20.94 -0.88 11.26
N TRP A 37 -20.78 -1.95 10.47
CA TRP A 37 -21.10 -3.32 10.88
C TRP A 37 -20.35 -3.75 12.15
N TYR A 38 -19.08 -3.38 12.27
CA TYR A 38 -18.25 -3.73 13.41
C TYR A 38 -18.66 -2.98 14.68
N ARG A 39 -19.08 -1.72 14.53
CA ARG A 39 -19.61 -0.93 15.65
C ARG A 39 -20.95 -1.46 16.13
N GLU A 40 -21.79 -1.96 15.23
CA GLU A 40 -23.09 -2.55 15.57
C GLU A 40 -22.90 -3.86 16.36
N GLU A 41 -21.92 -4.68 15.99
CA GLU A 41 -21.66 -5.97 16.65
C GLU A 41 -20.85 -5.84 17.95
N ARG A 42 -19.79 -5.02 17.96
CA ARG A 42 -18.79 -4.95 19.04
C ARG A 42 -18.65 -3.59 19.69
N GLY A 43 -19.31 -2.56 19.17
CA GLY A 43 -19.10 -1.18 19.62
C GLY A 43 -19.52 -0.95 21.08
N ALA A 44 -20.60 -1.58 21.53
CA ALA A 44 -21.07 -1.47 22.91
C ALA A 44 -20.09 -2.15 23.90
N GLU A 45 -19.63 -3.37 23.58
CA GLU A 45 -18.62 -4.10 24.36
C GLU A 45 -17.30 -3.33 24.44
N MET A 46 -16.83 -2.77 23.31
CA MET A 46 -15.64 -1.94 23.28
C MET A 46 -15.77 -0.67 24.09
N LEU A 47 -16.91 0.02 23.99
CA LEU A 47 -17.16 1.23 24.76
C LEU A 47 -17.16 0.92 26.26
N ALA A 48 -17.87 -0.14 26.68
CA ALA A 48 -17.92 -0.59 28.07
C ALA A 48 -16.52 -0.95 28.60
N THR A 49 -15.72 -1.66 27.81
CA THR A 49 -14.34 -2.02 28.17
C THR A 49 -13.46 -0.77 28.32
N LEU A 50 -13.58 0.21 27.41
CA LEU A 50 -12.82 1.45 27.46
C LEU A 50 -13.23 2.35 28.62
N THR A 51 -14.51 2.41 28.97
CA THR A 51 -15.01 3.16 30.14
C THR A 51 -14.57 2.49 31.44
N GLN A 52 -14.70 1.16 31.54
CA GLN A 52 -14.25 0.41 32.70
C GLN A 52 -12.73 0.53 32.93
N ALA A 53 -11.93 0.47 31.85
CA ALA A 53 -10.49 0.72 31.95
C ALA A 53 -10.19 2.15 32.44
N ALA A 54 -10.96 3.14 32.00
CA ALA A 54 -10.80 4.54 32.41
C ALA A 54 -11.27 4.84 33.85
N GLU A 55 -12.09 3.98 34.45
CA GLU A 55 -12.48 4.06 35.87
C GLU A 55 -11.36 3.55 36.78
N SER A 56 -10.59 2.56 36.32
CA SER A 56 -9.47 1.99 37.08
C SER A 56 -8.23 2.89 37.20
N GLY A 57 -8.19 4.01 36.47
CA GLY A 57 -7.09 4.98 36.51
C GLY A 57 -7.55 6.41 36.24
N SER A 58 -7.33 7.31 37.19
CA SER A 58 -7.77 8.73 37.11
C SER A 58 -7.08 9.55 35.99
N ALA A 59 -6.13 8.98 35.27
CA ALA A 59 -5.38 9.67 34.24
C ALA A 59 -6.19 9.81 32.92
N PRO A 60 -5.98 10.89 32.14
CA PRO A 60 -6.53 10.98 30.78
C PRO A 60 -6.03 9.80 29.92
N PRO A 61 -6.82 9.35 28.92
CA PRO A 61 -6.45 8.24 28.06
C PRO A 61 -5.05 8.47 27.49
N ALA A 62 -4.18 7.48 27.70
CA ALA A 62 -2.81 7.58 27.23
C ALA A 62 -2.82 7.75 25.71
N ARG A 63 -1.94 8.59 25.16
CA ARG A 63 -1.77 8.72 23.69
C ARG A 63 -1.60 7.35 23.01
N ARG A 64 -1.04 6.38 23.73
CA ARG A 64 -0.89 4.98 23.34
C ARG A 64 -2.23 4.26 23.10
N GLU A 65 -3.25 4.48 23.94
CA GLU A 65 -4.57 3.87 23.79
C GLU A 65 -5.30 4.42 22.56
N ILE A 66 -5.25 5.74 22.35
CA ILE A 66 -5.80 6.36 21.15
C ILE A 66 -5.12 5.80 19.91
N GLY A 67 -3.78 5.69 19.92
CA GLY A 67 -3.02 5.08 18.84
C GLY A 67 -3.42 3.62 18.57
N ALA A 68 -3.60 2.81 19.62
CA ALA A 68 -4.05 1.43 19.50
C ALA A 68 -5.46 1.32 18.91
N LEU A 69 -6.39 2.19 19.31
CA LEU A 69 -7.76 2.23 18.78
C LEU A 69 -7.81 2.65 17.32
N VAL A 70 -7.04 3.69 16.94
CA VAL A 70 -6.93 4.14 15.55
C VAL A 70 -6.33 3.02 14.70
N LEU A 71 -5.26 2.37 15.17
CA LEU A 71 -4.62 1.27 14.46
C LEU A 71 -5.56 0.05 14.32
N GLY A 72 -6.30 -0.29 15.36
CA GLY A 72 -7.33 -1.33 15.34
C GLY A 72 -8.44 -1.02 14.33
N ALA A 73 -8.92 0.22 14.30
CA ALA A 73 -9.92 0.67 13.34
C ALA A 73 -9.42 0.55 11.89
N LEU A 74 -8.19 1.00 11.63
CA LEU A 74 -7.55 0.90 10.32
C LEU A 74 -7.38 -0.56 9.88
N ARG A 75 -6.86 -1.44 10.74
CA ARG A 75 -6.74 -2.89 10.46
C ARG A 75 -8.08 -3.52 10.14
N THR A 76 -9.12 -3.16 10.89
CA THR A 76 -10.48 -3.69 10.68
C THR A 76 -11.06 -3.22 9.35
N ARG A 77 -10.84 -1.95 8.96
CA ARG A 77 -11.25 -1.43 7.65
C ARG A 77 -10.54 -2.10 6.47
N VAL A 78 -9.27 -2.42 6.63
CA VAL A 78 -8.47 -3.10 5.60
C VAL A 78 -8.81 -4.61 5.54
N GLY A 79 -9.61 -5.10 6.50
CA GLY A 79 -9.97 -6.52 6.58
C GLY A 79 -8.80 -7.40 7.03
N ALA A 80 -7.78 -6.81 7.68
CA ALA A 80 -6.62 -7.54 8.20
C ALA A 80 -7.00 -8.55 9.31
N ASN A 81 -8.16 -8.34 9.96
CA ASN A 81 -8.68 -9.22 11.01
C ASN A 81 -9.67 -10.27 10.49
N MET A 82 -9.97 -10.32 9.18
CA MET A 82 -10.77 -11.43 8.65
C MET A 82 -9.88 -12.68 8.66
N THR A 83 -10.34 -13.72 9.36
CA THR A 83 -9.72 -15.05 9.56
C THR A 83 -9.61 -15.85 8.25
N GLY A 84 -9.13 -15.22 7.19
CA GLY A 84 -8.83 -15.88 5.94
C GLY A 84 -7.68 -16.85 6.13
N SER A 85 -7.77 -18.02 5.50
CA SER A 85 -6.66 -18.98 5.48
C SER A 85 -5.33 -18.28 5.09
N PRO A 86 -4.17 -18.72 5.61
CA PRO A 86 -2.87 -18.12 5.28
C PRO A 86 -2.64 -17.99 3.76
N GLY A 87 -3.17 -18.92 2.96
CA GLY A 87 -3.11 -18.87 1.50
C GLY A 87 -3.88 -17.69 0.89
N GLN A 88 -5.02 -17.29 1.46
CA GLN A 88 -5.77 -16.11 1.00
C GLN A 88 -5.01 -14.81 1.30
N LEU A 89 -4.37 -14.72 2.48
CA LEU A 89 -3.52 -13.58 2.83
C LEU A 89 -2.36 -13.47 1.85
N TRP A 90 -1.67 -14.58 1.56
CA TRP A 90 -0.58 -14.60 0.60
C TRP A 90 -1.01 -14.18 -0.81
N LEU A 91 -2.14 -14.72 -1.31
CA LEU A 91 -2.66 -14.35 -2.63
C LEU A 91 -3.10 -12.89 -2.69
N SER A 92 -3.68 -12.36 -1.62
CA SER A 92 -4.07 -10.95 -1.56
C SER A 92 -2.86 -10.02 -1.59
N ALA A 93 -1.77 -10.38 -0.91
CA ALA A 93 -0.53 -9.65 -0.95
C ALA A 93 0.15 -9.72 -2.32
N LEU A 94 0.16 -10.92 -2.92
CA LEU A 94 0.66 -11.15 -4.27
C LEU A 94 -0.10 -10.29 -5.29
N ARG A 95 -1.42 -10.18 -5.15
CA ARG A 95 -2.25 -9.32 -5.99
C ARG A 95 -1.87 -7.84 -5.87
N VAL A 96 -1.65 -7.35 -4.65
CA VAL A 96 -1.20 -5.97 -4.40
C VAL A 96 0.17 -5.73 -5.03
N ALA A 97 1.10 -6.69 -4.89
CA ALA A 97 2.41 -6.63 -5.52
C ALA A 97 2.33 -6.54 -7.05
N VAL A 98 1.54 -7.41 -7.70
CA VAL A 98 1.32 -7.38 -9.15
C VAL A 98 0.71 -6.05 -9.59
N LEU A 99 -0.32 -5.56 -8.87
CA LEU A 99 -0.94 -4.27 -9.19
C LEU A 99 0.05 -3.11 -9.12
N LEU A 100 0.88 -3.09 -8.08
CA LEU A 100 1.88 -2.05 -7.89
C LEU A 100 2.97 -2.12 -8.97
N LEU A 101 3.44 -3.32 -9.34
CA LEU A 101 4.43 -3.49 -10.39
C LEU A 101 3.92 -3.04 -11.75
N VAL A 102 2.70 -3.44 -12.13
CA VAL A 102 2.10 -3.03 -13.41
C VAL A 102 1.78 -1.54 -13.42
N ALA A 103 1.28 -1.00 -12.29
CA ALA A 103 1.07 0.43 -12.16
C ALA A 103 2.40 1.19 -12.32
N TYR A 104 3.46 0.78 -11.62
CA TYR A 104 4.78 1.39 -11.72
C TYR A 104 5.37 1.28 -13.13
N ALA A 105 5.23 0.13 -13.80
CA ALA A 105 5.65 -0.05 -15.19
C ALA A 105 4.92 0.91 -16.14
N THR A 106 3.59 1.00 -16.00
CA THR A 106 2.76 1.96 -16.77
C THR A 106 3.20 3.39 -16.52
N ALA A 107 3.50 3.71 -15.26
CA ALA A 107 4.00 4.99 -14.80
C ALA A 107 5.33 5.36 -15.47
N SER A 108 6.28 4.41 -15.50
CA SER A 108 7.61 4.61 -16.08
C SER A 108 7.61 4.77 -17.60
N SER A 109 6.53 4.36 -18.28
CA SER A 109 6.37 4.60 -19.71
C SER A 109 5.92 6.03 -20.04
N VAL A 110 5.62 6.85 -19.03
CA VAL A 110 5.33 8.27 -19.24
C VAL A 110 6.65 9.03 -19.43
N PRO A 111 6.88 9.67 -20.59
CA PRO A 111 8.09 10.45 -20.81
C PRO A 111 8.23 11.56 -19.77
N PRO A 112 9.44 11.90 -19.33
CA PRO A 112 9.67 13.04 -18.46
C PRO A 112 9.25 14.33 -19.18
N ALA A 113 8.05 14.82 -18.87
CA ALA A 113 7.53 16.07 -19.42
C ALA A 113 8.19 17.27 -18.73
N GLY A 114 9.40 17.61 -19.14
CA GLY A 114 10.14 18.78 -18.66
C GLY A 114 9.43 20.13 -18.86
N GLY A 115 8.29 20.16 -19.57
CA GLY A 115 7.52 21.37 -19.88
C GLY A 115 6.04 21.34 -19.47
N GLY A 116 5.63 20.46 -18.56
CA GLY A 116 4.22 20.32 -18.15
C GLY A 116 3.33 19.66 -19.20
N LEU A 117 1.99 19.77 -19.06
CA LEU A 117 1.00 19.10 -19.93
C LEU A 117 1.19 19.41 -21.43
N ALA A 118 1.68 20.60 -21.78
CA ALA A 118 1.92 20.99 -23.17
C ALA A 118 3.12 20.24 -23.79
N GLY A 119 4.24 20.13 -23.07
CA GLY A 119 5.39 19.32 -23.51
C GLY A 119 5.07 17.83 -23.51
N LEU A 120 4.14 17.41 -22.66
CA LEU A 120 3.61 16.06 -22.60
C LEU A 120 2.78 15.77 -23.86
N LEU A 121 1.86 16.63 -24.28
CA LEU A 121 1.06 16.39 -25.50
C LEU A 121 1.85 16.53 -26.81
N ALA A 122 2.92 17.34 -26.83
CA ALA A 122 3.67 17.61 -28.06
C ALA A 122 4.67 16.50 -28.46
N ASN A 123 5.14 15.69 -27.50
CA ASN A 123 6.25 14.75 -27.71
C ASN A 123 5.86 13.27 -27.67
N TRP A 124 4.60 12.93 -27.45
CA TRP A 124 4.24 11.51 -27.34
C TRP A 124 4.17 10.86 -28.71
N ASP A 125 4.92 9.77 -28.86
CA ASP A 125 4.69 8.82 -29.95
C ASP A 125 3.36 8.09 -29.69
N LEU A 126 2.66 7.70 -30.76
CA LEU A 126 1.44 6.90 -30.70
C LEU A 126 1.66 5.60 -29.92
N PHE A 127 2.87 5.03 -29.99
CA PHE A 127 3.25 3.85 -29.21
C PHE A 127 3.29 4.09 -27.70
N GLU A 128 3.76 5.25 -27.25
CA GLU A 128 3.81 5.62 -25.83
C GLU A 128 2.38 5.86 -25.30
N LEU A 129 1.55 6.59 -26.06
CA LEU A 129 0.13 6.76 -25.77
C LEU A 129 -0.58 5.40 -25.64
N GLY A 130 -0.31 4.51 -26.61
CA GLY A 130 -0.82 3.15 -26.61
C GLY A 130 -0.38 2.36 -25.37
N ALA A 131 0.91 2.38 -25.05
CA ALA A 131 1.47 1.66 -23.90
C ALA A 131 0.85 2.12 -22.58
N VAL A 132 0.78 3.44 -22.33
CA VAL A 132 0.18 3.99 -21.10
C VAL A 132 -1.30 3.63 -21.00
N THR A 133 -2.04 3.75 -22.11
CA THR A 133 -3.46 3.41 -22.17
C THR A 133 -3.70 1.93 -21.87
N VAL A 134 -2.95 1.05 -22.54
CA VAL A 134 -3.03 -0.41 -22.34
C VAL A 134 -2.62 -0.79 -20.92
N GLY A 135 -1.57 -0.16 -20.37
CA GLY A 135 -1.14 -0.34 -18.99
C GLY A 135 -2.22 0.05 -17.96
N ALA A 136 -2.89 1.20 -18.16
CA ALA A 136 -4.01 1.62 -17.33
C ALA A 136 -5.17 0.59 -17.36
N PHE A 137 -5.51 0.07 -18.55
CA PHE A 137 -6.48 -1.01 -18.67
C PHE A 137 -6.02 -2.31 -18.01
N ALA A 138 -4.71 -2.64 -18.07
CA ALA A 138 -4.15 -3.79 -17.38
C ALA A 138 -4.34 -3.69 -15.87
N VAL A 139 -4.01 -2.54 -15.28
CA VAL A 139 -4.21 -2.29 -13.85
C VAL A 139 -5.69 -2.40 -13.48
N ALA A 140 -6.58 -1.79 -14.27
CA ALA A 140 -8.03 -1.87 -14.04
C ALA A 140 -8.54 -3.32 -14.09
N ALA A 141 -8.09 -4.11 -15.07
CA ALA A 141 -8.47 -5.52 -15.18
C ALA A 141 -7.97 -6.36 -13.98
N LEU A 142 -6.73 -6.16 -13.55
CA LEU A 142 -6.16 -6.81 -12.36
C LEU A 142 -6.90 -6.42 -11.07
N ALA A 143 -7.29 -5.15 -10.95
CA ALA A 143 -8.05 -4.62 -9.82
C ALA A 143 -9.49 -5.16 -9.80
N GLN A 144 -10.04 -5.52 -10.95
CA GLN A 144 -11.32 -6.23 -11.07
C GLN A 144 -11.20 -7.74 -10.87
N GLY A 145 -9.98 -8.29 -10.74
CA GLY A 145 -9.75 -9.73 -10.59
C GLY A 145 -9.76 -10.50 -11.92
N ARG A 146 -9.76 -9.79 -13.06
CA ARG A 146 -9.67 -10.37 -14.40
C ARG A 146 -8.21 -10.66 -14.75
N TYR A 147 -7.58 -11.56 -14.01
CA TYR A 147 -6.12 -11.79 -14.07
C TYR A 147 -5.59 -12.16 -15.46
N ARG A 148 -6.33 -12.97 -16.22
CA ARG A 148 -5.93 -13.34 -17.61
C ARG A 148 -5.87 -12.12 -18.52
N LEU A 149 -6.92 -11.30 -18.52
CA LEU A 149 -6.98 -10.08 -19.32
C LEU A 149 -5.92 -9.08 -18.87
N GLY A 150 -5.80 -8.87 -17.56
CA GLY A 150 -4.78 -7.99 -16.98
C GLY A 150 -3.36 -8.38 -17.36
N LEU A 151 -3.06 -9.68 -17.36
CA LEU A 151 -1.77 -10.21 -17.79
C LEU A 151 -1.50 -9.97 -19.28
N VAL A 152 -2.48 -10.28 -20.14
CA VAL A 152 -2.36 -10.06 -21.59
C VAL A 152 -2.13 -8.58 -21.90
N LEU A 153 -2.87 -7.69 -21.24
CA LEU A 153 -2.70 -6.25 -21.39
C LEU A 153 -1.34 -5.77 -20.87
N ALA A 154 -0.86 -6.28 -19.72
CA ALA A 154 0.46 -5.92 -19.20
C ALA A 154 1.59 -6.33 -20.15
N VAL A 155 1.50 -7.51 -20.76
CA VAL A 155 2.46 -7.96 -21.78
C VAL A 155 2.36 -7.09 -23.04
N ALA A 156 1.15 -6.80 -23.52
CA ALA A 156 0.94 -5.93 -24.68
C ALA A 156 1.49 -4.51 -24.46
N MET A 157 1.35 -3.95 -23.26
CA MET A 157 1.92 -2.67 -22.87
C MET A 157 3.45 -2.65 -23.06
N VAL A 158 4.17 -3.70 -22.63
CA VAL A 158 5.63 -3.80 -22.83
C VAL A 158 5.99 -3.97 -24.30
N VAL A 159 5.23 -4.78 -25.04
CA VAL A 159 5.47 -4.97 -26.47
C VAL A 159 5.32 -3.65 -27.23
N LEU A 160 4.31 -2.85 -26.89
CA LEU A 160 4.11 -1.51 -27.47
C LEU A 160 5.25 -0.56 -27.10
N GLU A 161 5.60 -0.49 -25.81
CA GLU A 161 6.68 0.38 -25.32
C GLU A 161 8.04 0.03 -25.95
N ARG A 162 8.25 -1.25 -26.26
CA ARG A 162 9.54 -1.76 -26.76
C ARG A 162 9.51 -2.18 -28.21
N TRP A 163 8.47 -1.78 -28.94
CA TRP A 163 8.30 -2.14 -30.34
C TRP A 163 9.53 -1.81 -31.18
N GLN A 164 10.08 -0.61 -31.01
CA GLN A 164 11.28 -0.17 -31.73
C GLN A 164 12.54 -0.94 -31.26
N GLY A 165 12.67 -1.20 -29.96
CA GLY A 165 13.81 -1.91 -29.38
C GLY A 165 13.89 -3.39 -29.78
N LEU A 166 12.75 -4.02 -30.09
CA LEU A 166 12.70 -5.41 -30.60
C LEU A 166 13.49 -5.58 -31.90
N TRP A 167 13.55 -4.55 -32.74
CA TRP A 167 14.32 -4.56 -33.99
C TRP A 167 15.83 -4.41 -33.78
N ILE A 168 16.25 -3.77 -32.69
CA ILE A 168 17.66 -3.49 -32.37
C ILE A 168 18.34 -4.72 -31.73
N GLY A 169 17.56 -5.62 -31.13
CA GLY A 169 18.02 -6.94 -30.67
C GLY A 169 17.76 -7.19 -29.18
N PHE A 170 17.84 -8.46 -28.79
CA PHE A 170 17.42 -8.95 -27.46
C PHE A 170 18.20 -8.32 -26.30
N GLY A 171 19.48 -7.98 -26.49
CA GLY A 171 20.29 -7.32 -25.46
C GLY A 171 19.78 -5.94 -25.07
N PHE A 172 19.16 -5.21 -26.01
CA PHE A 172 18.56 -3.90 -25.74
C PHE A 172 17.30 -4.01 -24.88
N LEU A 173 16.51 -5.07 -25.09
CA LEU A 173 15.31 -5.35 -24.28
C LEU A 173 15.66 -5.62 -22.82
N LEU A 174 16.67 -6.44 -22.54
CA LEU A 174 17.07 -6.77 -21.18
C LEU A 174 17.67 -5.59 -20.40
N ARG A 175 18.20 -4.60 -21.12
CA ARG A 175 18.76 -3.37 -20.54
C ARG A 175 17.68 -2.37 -20.12
N SER A 176 16.44 -2.59 -20.55
CA SER A 176 15.34 -1.70 -20.25
C SER A 176 14.77 -1.93 -18.84
N ASP A 177 14.60 -0.85 -18.10
CA ASP A 177 14.09 -0.88 -16.72
C ASP A 177 12.66 -1.43 -16.61
N GLY A 178 11.83 -1.24 -17.63
CA GLY A 178 10.40 -1.65 -17.63
C GLY A 178 10.18 -3.15 -17.82
N VAL A 179 11.09 -3.83 -18.52
CA VAL A 179 10.93 -5.26 -18.86
C VAL A 179 10.94 -6.12 -17.61
N TRP A 180 11.83 -5.82 -16.65
CA TRP A 180 11.94 -6.58 -15.41
C TRP A 180 10.69 -6.45 -14.53
N LEU A 181 10.08 -5.27 -14.47
CA LEU A 181 8.83 -5.04 -13.72
C LEU A 181 7.72 -5.97 -14.21
N VAL A 182 7.56 -6.09 -15.52
CA VAL A 182 6.50 -6.89 -16.12
C VAL A 182 6.82 -8.37 -16.12
N LEU A 183 8.09 -8.78 -16.26
CA LEU A 183 8.49 -10.18 -16.08
C LEU A 183 8.20 -10.64 -14.65
N VAL A 184 8.58 -9.85 -13.64
CA VAL A 184 8.27 -10.16 -12.24
C VAL A 184 6.76 -10.16 -12.02
N ALA A 185 6.02 -9.16 -12.52
CA ALA A 185 4.57 -9.14 -12.41
C ALA A 185 3.91 -10.36 -13.07
N THR A 186 4.40 -10.80 -14.23
CA THR A 186 3.93 -11.98 -14.97
C THR A 186 4.11 -13.23 -14.13
N LEU A 187 5.32 -13.45 -13.59
CA LEU A 187 5.62 -14.59 -12.72
C LEU A 187 4.75 -14.58 -11.46
N LEU A 188 4.59 -13.42 -10.82
CA LEU A 188 3.73 -13.25 -9.65
C LEU A 188 2.23 -13.39 -9.98
N THR A 189 1.82 -13.29 -11.24
CA THR A 189 0.42 -13.48 -11.65
C THR A 189 0.06 -14.96 -11.84
N LEU A 190 1.04 -15.83 -12.11
CA LEU A 190 0.80 -17.27 -12.34
C LEU A 190 0.00 -17.98 -11.22
N PRO A 191 0.27 -17.74 -9.92
CA PRO A 191 -0.52 -18.35 -8.84
C PRO A 191 -1.95 -17.80 -8.81
N LEU A 192 -2.15 -16.54 -9.19
CA LEU A 192 -3.46 -15.88 -9.23
C LEU A 192 -4.34 -16.45 -10.35
N LEU A 193 -3.75 -16.90 -11.47
CA LEU A 193 -4.49 -17.53 -12.57
C LEU A 193 -5.15 -18.85 -12.17
N ARG A 194 -4.63 -19.54 -11.16
CA ARG A 194 -5.12 -20.85 -10.71
C ARG A 194 -6.31 -20.77 -9.77
N ARG A 195 -6.62 -19.60 -9.19
CA ARG A 195 -7.71 -19.45 -8.23
C ARG A 195 -8.64 -18.31 -8.64
N PRO A 196 -9.95 -18.57 -8.81
CA PRO A 196 -10.90 -17.51 -9.08
C PRO A 196 -10.90 -16.50 -7.92
N PRO A 197 -10.98 -15.19 -8.20
CA PRO A 197 -11.03 -14.18 -7.16
C PRO A 197 -12.26 -14.42 -6.30
N ALA A 198 -12.09 -14.39 -4.96
CA ALA A 198 -13.24 -14.24 -4.07
C ALA A 198 -13.82 -12.85 -4.32
N VAL A 199 -14.94 -12.80 -5.05
CA VAL A 199 -15.57 -11.55 -5.51
C VAL A 199 -16.21 -10.84 -4.32
N GLY A 200 -15.39 -10.11 -3.56
CA GLY A 200 -15.87 -8.99 -2.75
C GLY A 200 -15.95 -7.77 -3.65
N ARG A 201 -17.12 -7.13 -3.74
CA ARG A 201 -17.28 -5.82 -4.41
C ARG A 201 -16.32 -4.82 -3.77
N GLN A 202 -15.14 -4.64 -4.34
CA GLN A 202 -14.26 -3.56 -3.93
C GLN A 202 -14.81 -2.24 -4.51
N PRO A 203 -14.88 -1.18 -3.71
CA PRO A 203 -15.43 0.09 -4.17
C PRO A 203 -14.55 0.65 -5.28
N LEU A 204 -15.16 1.08 -6.39
CA LEU A 204 -14.53 1.79 -7.50
C LEU A 204 -13.63 2.96 -7.05
N ALA A 205 -13.87 3.52 -5.85
CA ALA A 205 -13.02 4.51 -5.22
C ALA A 205 -11.54 4.07 -5.08
N TRP A 206 -11.25 2.77 -4.94
CA TRP A 206 -9.87 2.27 -4.94
C TRP A 206 -9.17 2.42 -6.30
N LEU A 207 -9.93 2.47 -7.40
CA LEU A 207 -9.36 2.74 -8.72
C LEU A 207 -8.89 4.19 -8.86
N LEU A 208 -9.38 5.13 -8.04
CA LEU A 208 -8.85 6.50 -7.98
C LEU A 208 -7.50 6.60 -7.27
N ALA A 209 -7.15 5.63 -6.42
CA ALA A 209 -5.84 5.59 -5.79
C ALA A 209 -4.72 5.30 -6.82
N ILE A 210 -5.03 4.63 -7.92
CA ILE A 210 -4.07 4.30 -8.99
C ILE A 210 -3.58 5.53 -9.76
N PRO A 211 -4.45 6.38 -10.36
CA PRO A 211 -3.99 7.61 -11.01
C PRO A 211 -3.36 8.56 -9.99
N LEU A 212 -3.83 8.58 -8.75
CA LEU A 212 -3.17 9.33 -7.68
C LEU A 212 -1.74 8.80 -7.45
N THR A 213 -1.54 7.50 -7.33
CA THR A 213 -0.19 6.93 -7.22
C THR A 213 0.61 7.14 -8.49
N LEU A 214 0.03 7.16 -9.69
CA LEU A 214 0.76 7.45 -10.94
C LEU A 214 1.23 8.91 -11.00
N VAL A 215 0.41 9.86 -10.53
CA VAL A 215 0.74 11.29 -10.48
C VAL A 215 1.76 11.59 -9.38
N PHE A 216 1.66 10.91 -8.24
CA PHE A 216 2.54 11.12 -7.09
C PHE A 216 3.76 10.20 -7.05
N LEU A 217 3.77 9.09 -7.79
CA LEU A 217 4.99 8.33 -8.03
C LEU A 217 5.90 9.21 -8.88
N PRO A 218 7.16 9.40 -8.49
CA PRO A 218 8.14 10.07 -9.31
C PRO A 218 8.48 9.14 -10.49
N THR A 219 7.68 9.21 -11.55
CA THR A 219 7.84 8.39 -12.76
C THR A 219 8.85 8.98 -13.73
N ALA A 220 8.98 10.30 -13.70
CA ALA A 220 9.98 11.02 -14.45
C ALA A 220 11.30 10.95 -13.70
N PHE A 221 12.13 9.98 -14.09
CA PHE A 221 13.56 9.91 -13.84
C PHE A 221 14.27 11.15 -14.41
N SER A 222 14.01 12.34 -13.87
CA SER A 222 14.79 13.52 -14.21
C SER A 222 16.07 13.47 -13.40
N ALA A 223 17.08 12.78 -13.93
CA ALA A 223 18.43 12.70 -13.36
C ALA A 223 19.01 14.07 -12.95
N SER A 224 18.45 15.17 -13.46
CA SER A 224 18.82 16.55 -13.10
C SER A 224 18.52 16.95 -11.65
N THR A 225 17.60 16.29 -10.92
CA THR A 225 17.08 16.89 -9.66
C THR A 225 17.69 16.34 -8.37
N TYR A 226 18.57 15.34 -8.36
CA TYR A 226 19.18 14.71 -7.14
C TYR A 226 18.21 14.21 -6.03
N LEU A 227 16.92 14.54 -6.06
CA LEU A 227 15.91 14.20 -5.06
C LEU A 227 15.41 12.75 -5.16
N HIS A 228 15.87 11.99 -6.16
CA HIS A 228 15.42 10.63 -6.47
C HIS A 228 15.54 9.64 -5.30
N PRO A 229 16.70 9.52 -4.63
CA PRO A 229 16.85 8.55 -3.54
C PRO A 229 15.93 8.92 -2.37
N ILE A 230 15.72 10.23 -2.15
CA ILE A 230 14.94 10.74 -1.03
C ILE A 230 13.46 10.36 -1.19
N TYR A 231 12.89 10.47 -2.39
CA TYR A 231 11.49 10.07 -2.61
C TYR A 231 11.29 8.56 -2.50
N LEU A 232 12.21 7.76 -3.06
CA LEU A 232 12.15 6.29 -2.91
C LEU A 232 12.28 5.87 -1.44
N VAL A 233 13.17 6.50 -0.68
CA VAL A 233 13.30 6.28 0.77
C VAL A 233 12.03 6.74 1.49
N ALA A 234 11.47 7.90 1.17
CA ALA A 234 10.24 8.40 1.79
C ALA A 234 9.04 7.47 1.51
N VAL A 235 8.89 6.99 0.27
CA VAL A 235 7.88 5.99 -0.10
C VAL A 235 8.14 4.67 0.61
N GLY A 236 9.39 4.21 0.67
CA GLY A 236 9.79 3.00 1.41
C GLY A 236 9.47 3.10 2.91
N VAL A 237 9.75 4.24 3.53
CA VAL A 237 9.42 4.55 4.94
C VAL A 237 7.89 4.60 5.12
N GLY A 238 7.17 5.26 4.21
CA GLY A 238 5.71 5.30 4.23
C GLY A 238 5.09 3.91 4.15
N LEU A 239 5.60 3.05 3.27
CA LEU A 239 5.17 1.66 3.13
C LEU A 239 5.55 0.80 4.35
N LEU A 240 6.71 1.05 4.93
CA LEU A 240 7.14 0.44 6.21
C LEU A 240 6.21 0.81 7.36
N LEU A 241 5.87 2.08 7.49
CA LEU A 241 4.91 2.55 8.50
C LEU A 241 3.53 1.95 8.24
N TRP A 242 3.10 1.89 6.97
CA TRP A 242 1.83 1.27 6.58
C TRP A 242 1.80 -0.24 6.83
N SER A 243 2.95 -0.93 6.84
CA SER A 243 3.03 -2.36 7.17
C SER A 243 2.52 -2.72 8.57
N VAL A 244 2.46 -1.74 9.47
CA VAL A 244 1.87 -1.88 10.80
C VAL A 244 0.34 -2.02 10.71
N VAL A 245 -0.26 -1.40 9.70
CA VAL A 245 -1.69 -1.47 9.38
C VAL A 245 -2.01 -2.68 8.52
N ASP A 246 -1.19 -2.94 7.49
CA ASP A 246 -1.43 -4.02 6.53
C ASP A 246 -0.13 -4.69 6.06
N VAL A 247 0.04 -5.97 6.40
CA VAL A 247 1.19 -6.80 6.00
C VAL A 247 1.28 -6.93 4.46
N ARG A 248 0.16 -6.83 3.75
CA ARG A 248 0.12 -6.94 2.28
C ARG A 248 0.89 -5.81 1.61
N ALA A 249 0.87 -4.62 2.19
CA ALA A 249 1.61 -3.47 1.67
C ALA A 249 3.12 -3.67 1.73
N LEU A 250 3.62 -4.46 2.69
CA LEU A 250 5.05 -4.76 2.82
C LEU A 250 5.52 -5.75 1.76
N ILE A 251 4.68 -6.71 1.37
CA ILE A 251 4.98 -7.61 0.25
C ILE A 251 4.92 -6.84 -1.07
N GLY A 252 3.93 -5.95 -1.21
CA GLY A 252 3.84 -5.04 -2.34
C GLY A 252 5.06 -4.14 -2.48
N SER A 253 5.51 -3.52 -1.38
CA SER A 253 6.68 -2.66 -1.36
C SER A 253 7.97 -3.42 -1.65
N ALA A 254 8.13 -4.60 -1.06
CA ALA A 254 9.27 -5.47 -1.33
C ALA A 254 9.35 -5.87 -2.81
N ALA A 255 8.22 -6.13 -3.45
CA ALA A 255 8.18 -6.46 -4.88
C ALA A 255 8.60 -5.27 -5.76
N ILE A 256 8.10 -4.05 -5.47
CA ILE A 256 8.55 -2.84 -6.18
C ILE A 256 10.06 -2.67 -6.00
N LEU A 257 10.54 -2.68 -4.76
CA LEU A 257 11.96 -2.47 -4.47
C LEU A 257 12.84 -3.53 -5.11
N LEU A 258 12.42 -4.80 -5.10
CA LEU A 258 13.14 -5.87 -5.77
C LEU A 258 13.23 -5.63 -7.28
N ALA A 259 12.11 -5.24 -7.91
CA ALA A 259 12.09 -5.04 -9.34
C ALA A 259 12.91 -3.81 -9.75
N THR A 260 12.82 -2.71 -8.99
CA THR A 260 13.70 -1.54 -9.17
C THR A 260 15.17 -1.91 -8.94
N ALA A 261 15.50 -2.75 -7.95
CA ALA A 261 16.87 -3.22 -7.71
C ALA A 261 17.41 -4.03 -8.90
N LEU A 262 16.58 -4.88 -9.51
CA LEU A 262 16.96 -5.68 -10.67
C LEU A 262 17.22 -4.82 -11.91
N SER A 263 16.35 -3.83 -12.18
CA SER A 263 16.54 -2.87 -13.29
C SER A 263 17.85 -2.11 -13.12
N LEU A 264 18.07 -1.62 -11.92
CA LEU A 264 19.31 -0.97 -11.50
C LEU A 264 20.52 -1.91 -11.75
N VAL A 265 20.50 -3.16 -11.28
CA VAL A 265 21.63 -4.10 -11.46
C VAL A 265 21.88 -4.36 -12.94
N SER A 266 20.83 -4.57 -13.73
CA SER A 266 20.92 -4.72 -15.19
C SER A 266 21.61 -3.53 -15.84
N HIS A 267 21.23 -2.31 -15.45
CA HIS A 267 21.86 -1.08 -15.93
C HIS A 267 23.36 -1.04 -15.57
N SER A 268 23.72 -1.38 -14.33
CA SER A 268 25.12 -1.37 -13.87
C SER A 268 26.00 -2.39 -14.58
N LEU A 269 25.47 -3.57 -14.90
CA LEU A 269 26.20 -4.61 -15.64
C LEU A 269 26.41 -4.22 -17.12
N SER A 270 25.61 -3.28 -17.62
CA SER A 270 25.67 -2.83 -19.00
C SER A 270 26.59 -1.63 -19.25
N GLN A 271 26.98 -0.91 -18.19
CA GLN A 271 27.91 0.22 -18.25
C GLN A 271 29.36 -0.28 -18.33
N GLU A 272 30.19 0.37 -19.15
CA GLU A 272 31.60 -0.01 -19.28
C GLU A 272 32.38 0.12 -17.95
N PRO A 273 33.44 -0.69 -17.73
CA PRO A 273 34.08 -0.85 -16.42
C PRO A 273 34.63 0.41 -15.74
N GLY A 274 34.76 1.53 -16.45
CA GLY A 274 35.42 2.76 -15.97
C GLY A 274 34.58 3.71 -15.09
N GLY A 275 33.26 3.51 -14.97
CA GLY A 275 32.34 4.49 -14.33
C GLY A 275 31.87 4.18 -12.90
N ARG A 276 32.60 3.39 -12.11
CA ARG A 276 32.14 2.88 -10.78
C ARG A 276 32.21 3.92 -9.65
N THR A 277 31.31 4.89 -9.60
CA THR A 277 31.18 5.80 -8.43
C THR A 277 29.96 5.53 -7.55
N TRP A 278 29.07 4.61 -7.93
CA TRP A 278 27.76 4.51 -7.27
C TRP A 278 27.64 3.40 -6.20
N THR A 279 28.63 2.51 -6.03
CA THR A 279 28.59 1.25 -5.25
C THR A 279 27.94 1.27 -3.85
N PRO A 280 28.13 2.25 -2.96
CA PRO A 280 27.57 2.20 -1.61
C PRO A 280 26.04 2.40 -1.57
N LEU A 281 25.47 3.23 -2.46
CA LEU A 281 24.03 3.45 -2.52
C LEU A 281 23.29 2.16 -2.95
N TRP A 282 23.90 1.36 -3.82
CA TRP A 282 23.38 0.06 -4.28
C TRP A 282 23.27 -0.96 -3.15
N LEU A 283 24.33 -1.08 -2.36
CA LEU A 283 24.36 -2.00 -1.22
C LEU A 283 23.32 -1.61 -0.17
N GLY A 284 23.14 -0.30 0.05
CA GLY A 284 22.05 0.21 0.89
C GLY A 284 20.67 -0.22 0.37
N TYR A 285 20.42 -0.07 -0.93
CA TYR A 285 19.14 -0.40 -1.55
C TYR A 285 18.83 -1.91 -1.50
N LEU A 286 19.79 -2.76 -1.86
CA LEU A 286 19.68 -4.21 -1.77
C LEU A 286 19.50 -4.67 -0.31
N GLY A 287 20.23 -4.05 0.62
CA GLY A 287 20.09 -4.30 2.05
C GLY A 287 18.68 -4.00 2.56
N VAL A 288 18.13 -2.81 2.24
CA VAL A 288 16.76 -2.43 2.62
C VAL A 288 15.73 -3.40 2.03
N THR A 289 15.89 -3.77 0.75
CA THR A 289 15.00 -4.72 0.08
C THR A 289 15.02 -6.09 0.76
N ALA A 290 16.21 -6.63 1.04
CA ALA A 290 16.38 -7.91 1.72
C ALA A 290 15.78 -7.90 3.14
N VAL A 291 15.99 -6.81 3.90
CA VAL A 291 15.43 -6.63 5.23
C VAL A 291 13.90 -6.61 5.19
N LEU A 292 13.30 -5.91 4.22
CA LEU A 292 11.86 -5.86 4.05
C LEU A 292 11.27 -7.23 3.71
N VAL A 293 11.86 -7.94 2.75
CA VAL A 293 11.46 -9.31 2.40
C VAL A 293 11.56 -10.23 3.62
N GLY A 294 12.66 -10.14 4.37
CA GLY A 294 12.89 -10.94 5.59
C GLY A 294 11.85 -10.68 6.68
N ILE A 295 11.59 -9.40 7.00
CA ILE A 295 10.58 -9.01 8.00
C ILE A 295 9.19 -9.50 7.57
N GLY A 296 8.86 -9.36 6.28
CA GLY A 296 7.59 -9.84 5.73
C GLY A 296 7.42 -11.34 5.89
N ALA A 297 8.43 -12.12 5.49
CA ALA A 297 8.40 -13.57 5.61
C ALA A 297 8.26 -14.04 7.06
N VAL A 298 8.97 -13.42 8.01
CA VAL A 298 8.88 -13.75 9.44
C VAL A 298 7.48 -13.44 9.98
N ARG A 299 6.90 -12.29 9.65
CA ARG A 299 5.55 -11.92 10.11
C ARG A 299 4.47 -12.84 9.57
N ILE A 300 4.52 -13.20 8.29
CA ILE A 300 3.59 -14.18 7.70
C ILE A 300 3.68 -15.52 8.44
N ARG A 301 4.91 -15.97 8.74
CA ARG A 301 5.13 -17.22 9.47
C ARG A 301 4.60 -17.16 10.91
N GLN A 302 4.77 -16.04 11.60
CA GLN A 302 4.22 -15.83 12.94
C GLN A 302 2.69 -15.83 12.93
N GLN A 303 2.08 -15.16 11.95
CA GLN A 303 0.62 -15.16 11.79
C GLN A 303 0.05 -16.54 11.46
N ALA A 304 0.78 -17.38 10.74
CA ALA A 304 0.34 -18.74 10.41
C ALA A 304 0.42 -19.73 11.60
N ARG A 305 1.05 -19.35 12.72
CA ARG A 305 1.18 -20.19 13.92
C ARG A 305 0.15 -19.86 15.01
N LEU A 306 -0.53 -18.72 14.88
CA LEU A 306 -1.62 -18.30 15.76
C LEU A 306 -2.95 -18.77 15.19
#